data_AF-X1NYP7-F1
#
_entry.id   AF-X1NYP7-F1
#
_cell.length_a   1.000
_cell.length_b   1.000
_cell.length_c   1.000
_cell.angle_alpha   90.00
_cell.angle_beta   90.00
_cell.angle_gamma   90.00
#
_symmetry.space_group_name_H-M   'P 1'
#
loop_
_entity.id
_entity.type
_entity.pdbx_description
1 polymer ?
#
loop_
_entity_poly.entity_id
_entity_poly.type
_entity_poly.pdbx_seq_one_letter_code
_entity_poly.pdbx_strand_id
1 'polypeptide(L)'
;MITLTDENFEKEITKSDKPVLVDFWALWCSPCFVLTPILEKLAEEYKDKFILAKVNLDYAPIAAQKYRIDRIPAVVLFKNGKPVSGFIGVKPEPVVKDIISQMLEDSEKKIGEIENIIKNYQEYAQKNGFKLNPDKGIVERLVKGLLENEKKYGAQYCPCRRITGNPEDDKGKICPCYWHQEELERDGHCFCGLFVK
;
A
#
# COMPACT_ATOMS: atom_id res chain seq x y z
N MET A 1 1.12 6.83 21.48
CA MET A 1 1.71 5.50 21.25
C MET A 1 0.62 4.45 21.47
N ILE A 2 0.49 3.48 20.57
CA ILE A 2 -0.52 2.41 20.65
C ILE A 2 0.20 1.07 20.91
N THR A 3 -0.36 0.24 21.80
CA THR A 3 0.10 -1.15 21.96
C THR A 3 -0.82 -2.07 21.15
N LEU A 4 -0.22 -2.82 20.23
CA LEU A 4 -0.94 -3.74 19.37
C LEU A 4 -0.83 -5.18 19.88
N THR A 5 -1.92 -5.91 19.72
CA THR A 5 -2.08 -7.35 19.94
C THR A 5 -2.77 -7.94 18.71
N ASP A 6 -2.81 -9.27 18.59
CA ASP A 6 -3.54 -9.91 17.48
C ASP A 6 -5.03 -9.49 17.42
N GLU A 7 -5.63 -9.17 18.56
CA GLU A 7 -7.05 -8.79 18.65
C GLU A 7 -7.34 -7.40 18.06
N ASN A 8 -6.41 -6.45 18.21
CA ASN A 8 -6.63 -5.06 17.83
C ASN A 8 -5.86 -4.61 16.58
N PHE A 9 -4.85 -5.38 16.14
CA PHE A 9 -3.91 -4.96 15.09
C PHE A 9 -4.62 -4.43 13.84
N GLU A 10 -5.48 -5.24 13.23
CA GLU A 10 -6.16 -4.89 11.98
C GLU A 10 -7.06 -3.66 12.14
N LYS A 11 -7.74 -3.57 13.27
CA LYS A 11 -8.67 -2.48 13.56
C LYS A 11 -7.92 -1.16 13.69
N GLU A 12 -6.86 -1.11 14.49
CA GLU A 12 -6.09 0.11 14.70
C GLU A 12 -5.37 0.56 13.42
N ILE A 13 -4.82 -0.38 12.66
CA ILE A 13 -4.11 -0.09 11.41
C ILE A 13 -5.05 0.34 10.28
N THR A 14 -6.25 -0.25 10.20
CA THR A 14 -7.23 0.09 9.13
C THR A 14 -8.00 1.37 9.43
N LYS A 15 -8.29 1.67 10.70
CA LYS A 15 -9.04 2.87 11.09
C LYS A 15 -8.20 4.13 11.18
N SER A 16 -6.88 4.02 11.10
CA SER A 16 -6.00 5.16 11.22
C SER A 16 -5.99 5.99 9.94
N ASP A 17 -6.39 7.26 10.04
CA ASP A 17 -6.28 8.25 8.97
C ASP A 17 -4.83 8.73 8.76
N LYS A 18 -3.95 8.45 9.73
CA LYS A 18 -2.52 8.78 9.68
C LYS A 18 -1.69 7.52 9.38
N PRO A 19 -0.52 7.67 8.76
CA PRO A 19 0.44 6.57 8.67
C PRO A 19 0.76 6.03 10.07
N VAL A 20 0.81 4.70 10.22
CA VAL A 20 1.14 4.04 11.49
C VAL A 20 2.49 3.37 11.35
N LEU A 21 3.48 3.83 12.11
CA LEU A 21 4.80 3.21 12.18
C LEU A 21 4.77 2.17 13.29
N VAL A 22 4.92 0.89 12.93
CA VAL A 22 4.82 -0.23 13.87
C VAL A 22 6.21 -0.77 14.18
N ASP A 23 6.58 -0.74 15.47
CA ASP A 23 7.78 -1.35 16.04
C ASP A 23 7.48 -2.78 16.51
N PHE A 24 7.99 -3.77 15.77
CA PHE A 24 7.93 -5.18 16.08
C PHE A 24 9.13 -5.56 16.96
N TRP A 25 8.84 -5.96 18.20
CA TRP A 25 9.85 -6.20 19.23
C TRP A 25 9.52 -7.42 20.11
N ALA A 26 10.41 -7.76 21.04
CA ALA A 26 10.15 -8.75 22.09
C ALA A 26 11.09 -8.53 23.29
N LEU A 27 10.77 -9.14 24.44
CA LEU A 27 11.60 -9.02 25.65
C LEU A 27 12.97 -9.68 25.51
N TRP A 28 13.06 -10.76 24.72
CA TRP A 28 14.29 -11.48 24.42
C TRP A 28 15.14 -10.80 23.32
N CYS A 29 14.71 -9.65 22.81
CA CYS A 29 15.42 -8.87 21.80
C CYS A 29 16.22 -7.73 22.44
N SER A 30 17.49 -7.99 22.79
CA SER A 30 18.38 -6.96 23.34
C SER A 30 18.50 -5.70 22.43
N PRO A 31 18.67 -5.81 21.09
CA PRO A 31 18.75 -4.64 20.22
C PRO A 31 17.47 -3.80 20.16
N CYS A 32 16.31 -4.36 20.47
CA CYS A 32 15.03 -3.64 20.48
C CYS A 32 15.03 -2.52 21.51
N PHE A 33 15.65 -2.74 22.69
CA PHE A 33 15.74 -1.73 23.74
C PHE A 33 16.55 -0.48 23.35
N VAL A 34 17.37 -0.56 22.30
CA VAL A 34 18.08 0.60 21.73
C VAL A 34 17.21 1.32 20.70
N LEU A 35 16.50 0.57 19.84
CA LEU A 35 15.70 1.16 18.77
C LEU A 35 14.42 1.82 19.29
N THR A 36 13.72 1.19 20.22
CA THR A 36 12.42 1.66 20.71
C THR A 36 12.48 3.10 21.25
N PRO A 37 13.46 3.51 22.10
CA PRO A 37 13.55 4.90 22.54
C PRO A 37 13.84 5.91 21.41
N ILE A 38 14.59 5.49 20.38
CA ILE A 38 14.84 6.31 19.19
C ILE A 38 13.52 6.57 18.46
N LEU A 39 12.70 5.54 18.28
CA LEU A 39 11.40 5.67 17.61
C LEU A 39 10.42 6.52 18.43
N GLU A 40 10.40 6.35 19.75
CA GLU A 40 9.56 7.16 20.66
C GLU A 40 9.93 8.65 20.57
N LYS A 41 11.22 8.98 20.61
CA LYS A 41 11.71 10.35 20.40
C LYS A 41 11.32 10.91 19.03
N LEU A 42 11.53 10.14 17.95
CA LEU A 42 11.17 10.59 16.61
C LEU A 42 9.65 10.76 16.45
N ALA A 43 8.84 9.93 17.09
CA ALA A 43 7.39 10.11 17.08
C ALA A 43 6.97 11.46 17.72
N GLU A 44 7.65 11.88 18.79
CA GLU A 44 7.43 13.20 19.39
C GLU A 44 7.89 14.34 18.47
N GLU A 45 9.05 14.20 17.82
CA GLU A 45 9.57 15.20 16.87
C GLU A 45 8.66 15.38 15.64
N TYR A 46 8.17 14.28 15.09
CA TYR A 46 7.32 14.26 13.89
C TYR A 46 5.85 14.55 14.19
N LYS A 47 5.46 14.59 15.48
CA LYS A 47 4.12 14.93 15.96
C LYS A 47 3.05 14.15 15.19
N ASP A 48 2.23 14.87 14.41
CA ASP A 48 1.06 14.35 13.71
C ASP A 48 1.37 13.69 12.36
N LYS A 49 2.63 13.58 11.95
CA LYS A 49 3.00 12.98 10.66
C LYS A 49 2.82 11.46 10.63
N PHE A 50 2.93 10.78 11.77
CA PHE A 50 2.62 9.37 11.90
C PHE A 50 2.25 9.02 13.35
N ILE A 51 1.64 7.86 13.54
CA ILE A 51 1.37 7.29 14.87
C ILE A 51 2.38 6.19 15.12
N LEU A 52 3.11 6.25 16.23
CA LEU A 52 3.94 5.13 16.68
C LEU A 52 3.07 4.08 17.38
N ALA A 53 3.18 2.84 16.92
CA ALA A 53 2.59 1.67 17.54
C ALA A 53 3.68 0.63 17.83
N LYS A 54 3.48 -0.17 18.88
CA LYS A 54 4.41 -1.23 19.28
C LYS A 54 3.67 -2.54 19.34
N VAL A 55 4.30 -3.60 18.85
CA VAL A 55 3.75 -4.94 18.86
C VAL A 55 4.81 -5.92 19.35
N ASN A 56 4.50 -6.61 20.44
CA ASN A 56 5.38 -7.65 20.94
C ASN A 56 5.01 -8.97 20.25
N LEU A 57 5.99 -9.64 19.66
CA LEU A 57 5.80 -10.91 18.94
C LEU A 57 5.20 -12.02 19.81
N ASP A 58 5.47 -12.02 21.11
CA ASP A 58 4.92 -12.99 22.05
C ASP A 58 3.39 -12.82 22.23
N TYR A 59 2.86 -11.61 22.00
CA TYR A 59 1.43 -11.28 22.12
C TYR A 59 0.72 -11.10 20.78
N ALA A 60 1.45 -11.12 19.67
CA ALA A 60 0.88 -10.97 18.33
C ALA A 60 1.53 -11.90 17.28
N PRO A 61 1.57 -13.23 17.54
CA PRO A 61 2.15 -14.18 16.59
C PRO A 61 1.41 -14.24 15.25
N ILE A 62 0.09 -13.98 15.22
CA ILE A 62 -0.69 -13.99 13.98
C ILE A 62 -0.29 -12.79 13.11
N ALA A 63 -0.21 -11.60 13.71
CA ALA A 63 0.25 -10.40 13.01
C ALA A 63 1.69 -10.59 12.50
N ALA A 64 2.60 -11.11 13.34
CA ALA A 64 3.97 -11.38 12.94
C ALA A 64 4.04 -12.35 11.75
N GLN A 65 3.27 -13.44 11.77
CA GLN A 65 3.21 -14.39 10.65
C GLN A 65 2.63 -13.74 9.38
N LYS A 66 1.51 -13.02 9.49
CA LYS A 66 0.84 -12.36 8.37
C LYS A 66 1.77 -11.41 7.62
N TYR A 67 2.54 -10.61 8.36
CA TYR A 67 3.47 -9.64 7.80
C TYR A 67 4.89 -10.18 7.62
N ARG A 68 5.09 -11.49 7.81
CA ARG A 68 6.36 -12.20 7.63
C ARG A 68 7.51 -11.57 8.45
N ILE A 69 7.21 -11.23 9.70
CA ILE A 69 8.19 -10.70 10.65
C ILE A 69 8.92 -11.88 11.29
N ASP A 70 10.02 -12.28 10.66
CA ASP A 70 10.88 -13.40 11.09
C ASP A 70 12.14 -12.94 11.84
N ARG A 71 12.42 -11.64 11.83
CA ARG A 71 13.59 -11.01 12.47
C ARG A 71 13.16 -9.72 13.17
N ILE A 72 13.70 -9.49 14.35
CA ILE A 72 13.46 -8.27 15.15
C ILE A 72 14.77 -7.64 15.64
N PRO A 73 14.80 -6.32 15.90
CA PRO A 73 13.69 -5.37 15.73
C PRO A 73 13.33 -5.16 14.25
N ALA A 74 12.06 -5.00 13.95
CA ALA A 74 11.58 -4.65 12.62
C ALA A 74 10.59 -3.49 12.72
N VAL A 75 10.67 -2.56 11.78
CA VAL A 75 9.79 -1.39 11.73
C VAL A 75 9.08 -1.37 10.40
N VAL A 76 7.75 -1.26 10.43
CA VAL A 76 6.93 -1.23 9.21
C VAL A 76 6.00 -0.03 9.26
N LEU A 77 5.98 0.75 8.18
CA LEU A 77 5.02 1.82 7.98
C LEU A 77 3.78 1.27 7.29
N PHE A 78 2.64 1.50 7.91
CA PHE A 78 1.32 1.18 7.38
C PHE A 78 0.60 2.46 6.97
N LYS A 79 -0.12 2.41 5.85
CA LYS A 79 -1.05 3.47 5.43
C LYS A 79 -2.28 2.84 4.79
N ASN A 80 -3.47 3.32 5.15
CA ASN A 80 -4.76 2.79 4.70
C ASN A 80 -4.87 1.26 4.88
N GLY A 81 -4.53 0.76 6.07
CA GLY A 81 -4.59 -0.66 6.39
C GLY A 81 -3.49 -1.55 5.77
N LYS A 82 -2.57 -0.98 4.96
CA LYS A 82 -1.61 -1.75 4.16
C LYS A 82 -0.17 -1.41 4.50
N PRO A 83 0.75 -2.39 4.50
CA PRO A 83 2.18 -2.13 4.66
C PRO A 83 2.72 -1.42 3.42
N VAL A 84 3.48 -0.35 3.62
CA VAL A 84 4.05 0.49 2.55
C VAL A 84 5.54 0.23 2.38
N SER A 85 6.27 0.27 3.49
CA SER A 85 7.73 0.15 3.54
C SER A 85 8.18 -0.18 4.98
N GLY A 86 9.45 -0.53 5.15
CA GLY A 86 9.98 -0.86 6.47
C GLY A 86 11.47 -1.16 6.45
N PHE A 87 12.04 -1.35 7.63
CA PHE A 87 13.44 -1.74 7.81
C PHE A 87 13.58 -2.74 8.96
N ILE A 88 14.68 -3.49 8.95
CA ILE A 88 15.03 -4.47 10.00
C ILE A 88 16.36 -4.05 10.64
N GLY A 89 16.45 -4.30 11.95
CA GLY A 89 17.63 -4.07 12.77
C GLY A 89 17.72 -2.66 13.34
N VAL A 90 18.53 -2.52 14.37
CA VAL A 90 18.86 -1.22 14.96
C VAL A 90 19.87 -0.47 14.08
N LYS A 91 19.69 0.85 13.98
CA LYS A 91 20.59 1.76 13.25
C LYS A 91 20.80 3.02 14.10
N PRO A 92 21.86 3.81 13.85
CA PRO A 92 22.02 5.11 14.51
C PRO A 92 20.81 6.02 14.28
N GLU A 93 20.43 6.81 15.29
CA GLU A 93 19.25 7.69 15.23
C GLU A 93 19.18 8.56 13.97
N PRO A 94 20.25 9.23 13.50
CA PRO A 94 20.19 10.02 12.27
C PRO A 94 19.76 9.19 11.05
N VAL A 95 20.24 7.94 10.97
CA VAL A 95 19.89 7.01 9.88
C VAL A 95 18.44 6.57 9.99
N VAL A 96 17.93 6.31 11.21
CA VAL A 96 16.52 5.98 11.44
C VAL A 96 15.62 7.14 11.02
N LYS A 97 16.01 8.38 11.36
CA LYS A 97 15.30 9.60 11.00
C LYS A 97 15.22 9.81 9.49
N ASP A 98 16.33 9.60 8.78
CA ASP A 98 16.38 9.71 7.32
C ASP A 98 15.48 8.64 6.66
N ILE A 99 15.56 7.40 7.15
CA ILE A 99 14.72 6.30 6.65
C ILE A 99 13.23 6.61 6.85
N ILE A 100 12.83 7.06 8.05
CA ILE A 100 11.41 7.40 8.33
C ILE A 100 10.94 8.55 7.43
N SER A 101 11.75 9.60 7.26
CA SER A 101 11.43 10.70 6.35
C SER A 101 11.18 10.21 4.93
N GLN A 102 12.11 9.40 4.40
CA GLN A 102 12.00 8.84 3.07
C GLN A 102 10.77 7.93 2.92
N MET A 103 10.50 7.08 3.91
CA MET A 103 9.33 6.20 3.93
C MET A 103 8.01 6.98 3.89
N LEU A 104 7.92 8.09 4.61
CA LEU A 104 6.75 8.98 4.58
C LEU A 104 6.61 9.68 3.22
N GLU A 105 7.69 10.24 2.69
CA GLU A 105 7.66 10.89 1.37
C GLU A 105 7.27 9.94 0.24
N ASP A 106 7.86 8.75 0.20
CA ASP A 106 7.55 7.74 -0.81
C ASP A 106 6.11 7.24 -0.69
N SER A 107 5.61 7.14 0.55
CA SER A 107 4.22 6.81 0.80
C SER A 107 3.27 7.87 0.25
N GLU A 108 3.57 9.17 0.41
CA GLU A 108 2.75 10.25 -0.14
C GLU A 108 2.83 10.30 -1.67
N LYS A 109 4.04 10.22 -2.25
CA LYS A 109 4.25 10.22 -3.70
C LYS A 109 3.46 9.11 -4.38
N LYS A 110 3.52 7.89 -3.84
CA LYS A 110 2.79 6.73 -4.37
C LYS A 110 1.27 6.91 -4.31
N ILE A 111 0.76 7.57 -3.27
CA ILE A 111 -0.68 7.86 -3.17
C ILE A 111 -1.09 8.92 -4.16
N GLY A 112 -0.34 10.01 -4.28
CA GLY A 112 -0.60 11.05 -5.27
C GLY A 112 -0.59 10.50 -6.70
N GLU A 113 0.32 9.57 -7.01
CA GLU A 113 0.35 8.87 -8.30
C GLU A 113 -0.94 8.06 -8.55
N ILE A 114 -1.38 7.27 -7.57
CA ILE A 114 -2.61 6.48 -7.65
C ILE A 114 -3.85 7.39 -7.82
N GLU A 115 -3.94 8.45 -7.02
CA GLU A 115 -5.04 9.41 -7.08
C GLU A 115 -5.12 10.11 -8.44
N ASN A 116 -3.98 10.49 -9.00
CA ASN A 116 -3.90 11.07 -10.34
C ASN A 116 -4.39 10.10 -11.42
N ILE A 117 -4.01 8.82 -11.35
CA ILE A 117 -4.49 7.81 -12.31
C ILE A 117 -6.00 7.57 -12.17
N ILE A 118 -6.50 7.47 -10.93
CA ILE A 118 -7.94 7.35 -10.66
C ILE A 118 -8.68 8.54 -11.26
N LYS A 119 -8.18 9.76 -11.06
CA LYS A 119 -8.75 10.98 -11.63
C LYS A 119 -8.78 10.93 -13.16
N ASN A 120 -7.67 10.54 -13.79
CA ASN A 120 -7.59 10.40 -15.26
C ASN A 120 -8.61 9.38 -15.79
N TYR A 121 -8.78 8.25 -15.11
CA TYR A 121 -9.78 7.25 -15.50
C TYR A 121 -11.22 7.70 -15.25
N GLN A 122 -11.46 8.47 -14.19
CA GLN A 122 -12.75 9.09 -13.94
C GLN A 122 -13.13 10.08 -15.06
N GLU A 123 -12.20 10.95 -15.46
CA GLU A 123 -12.39 11.89 -16.57
C GLU A 123 -12.63 11.16 -17.90
N TYR A 124 -11.83 10.13 -18.17
CA TYR A 124 -12.02 9.25 -19.32
C TYR A 124 -13.41 8.62 -19.35
N ALA A 125 -13.86 8.04 -18.23
CA ALA A 125 -15.16 7.38 -18.15
C ALA A 125 -16.31 8.37 -18.40
N GLN A 126 -16.29 9.53 -17.74
CA GLN A 126 -17.29 10.57 -17.90
C GLN A 126 -17.41 11.05 -19.35
N LYS A 127 -16.27 11.27 -20.01
CA LYS A 127 -16.23 11.70 -21.41
C LYS A 127 -16.85 10.68 -22.37
N ASN A 128 -16.81 9.39 -22.01
CA ASN A 128 -17.31 8.29 -22.84
C ASN A 128 -18.66 7.73 -22.37
N GLY A 129 -19.37 8.42 -21.46
CA GLY A 129 -20.75 8.07 -21.08
C GLY A 129 -20.88 6.87 -20.14
N PHE A 130 -19.81 6.53 -19.42
CA PHE A 130 -19.82 5.52 -18.35
C PHE A 130 -19.09 6.04 -17.11
N LYS A 131 -18.89 5.20 -16.11
CA LYS A 131 -18.34 5.57 -14.80
C LYS A 131 -17.21 4.65 -14.40
N LEU A 132 -16.39 5.15 -13.48
CA LEU A 132 -15.51 4.29 -12.70
C LEU A 132 -16.35 3.48 -11.70
N ASN A 133 -15.87 2.30 -11.31
CA ASN A 133 -16.54 1.48 -10.31
C ASN A 133 -16.76 2.28 -9.00
N PRO A 134 -17.98 2.27 -8.42
CA PRO A 134 -18.28 3.02 -7.20
C PRO A 134 -17.53 2.50 -5.96
N ASP A 135 -17.06 1.25 -5.98
CA ASP A 135 -16.22 0.70 -4.92
C ASP A 135 -14.77 1.19 -5.05
N LYS A 136 -14.42 2.17 -4.23
CA LYS A 136 -13.07 2.76 -4.17
C LYS A 136 -11.98 1.72 -3.89
N GLY A 137 -12.27 0.70 -3.08
CA GLY A 137 -11.32 -0.35 -2.75
C GLY A 137 -11.00 -1.22 -3.96
N ILE A 138 -12.00 -1.53 -4.79
CA ILE A 138 -11.81 -2.22 -6.06
C ILE A 138 -11.00 -1.36 -7.03
N VAL A 139 -11.38 -0.09 -7.20
CA VAL A 139 -10.68 0.86 -8.07
C VAL A 139 -9.20 0.97 -7.71
N GLU A 140 -8.90 1.23 -6.43
CA GLU A 140 -7.52 1.33 -5.97
C GLU A 140 -6.72 0.04 -6.23
N ARG A 141 -7.33 -1.13 -5.99
CA ARG A 141 -6.68 -2.42 -6.22
C ARG A 141 -6.35 -2.61 -7.70
N LEU A 142 -7.26 -2.25 -8.60
CA LEU A 142 -7.06 -2.36 -10.04
C LEU A 142 -5.99 -1.38 -10.53
N VAL A 143 -6.02 -0.13 -10.07
CA VAL A 143 -4.99 0.88 -10.40
C VAL A 143 -3.61 0.47 -9.89
N LYS A 144 -3.52 -0.10 -8.67
CA LYS A 144 -2.26 -0.68 -8.17
C LYS A 144 -1.76 -1.80 -9.08
N GLY A 145 -2.64 -2.69 -9.53
CA GLY A 145 -2.29 -3.74 -10.50
C GLY A 145 -1.82 -3.20 -11.86
N LEU A 146 -2.40 -2.09 -12.33
CA LEU A 146 -1.97 -1.41 -13.55
C LEU A 146 -0.55 -0.84 -13.42
N LEU A 147 -0.26 -0.17 -12.30
CA LEU A 147 1.07 0.36 -11.98
C LEU A 147 2.12 -0.75 -11.82
N GLU A 148 1.75 -1.88 -11.22
CA GLU A 148 2.62 -3.05 -11.11
C GLU A 148 2.93 -3.65 -12.49
N ASN A 149 1.94 -3.73 -13.38
CA ASN A 149 2.13 -4.16 -14.75
C ASN A 149 2.99 -3.17 -15.55
N GLU A 150 2.86 -1.87 -15.31
CA GLU A 150 3.72 -0.87 -15.94
C GLU A 150 5.18 -1.05 -15.54
N LYS A 151 5.45 -1.27 -14.24
CA LYS A 151 6.81 -1.57 -13.75
C LYS A 151 7.38 -2.87 -14.34
N LYS A 152 6.54 -3.88 -14.53
CA LYS A 152 6.97 -5.22 -14.97
C LYS A 152 7.10 -5.35 -16.49
N TYR A 153 6.21 -4.71 -17.22
CA TYR A 153 6.02 -4.92 -18.66
C TYR A 153 6.13 -3.63 -19.49
N GLY A 154 6.32 -2.48 -18.86
CA GLY A 154 6.52 -1.18 -19.52
C GLY A 154 5.24 -0.43 -19.90
N ALA A 155 4.05 -0.96 -19.58
CA ALA A 155 2.78 -0.27 -19.79
C ALA A 155 1.68 -0.75 -18.82
N GLN A 156 0.63 0.07 -18.65
CA GLN A 156 -0.52 -0.20 -17.79
C GLN A 156 -1.46 -1.26 -18.38
N TYR A 157 -0.96 -2.48 -18.58
CA TYR A 157 -1.75 -3.59 -19.09
C TYR A 157 -2.86 -4.01 -18.12
N CYS A 158 -4.08 -4.27 -18.62
CA CYS A 158 -5.21 -4.71 -17.81
C CYS A 158 -4.83 -5.95 -16.99
N PRO A 159 -5.04 -5.95 -15.65
CA PRO A 159 -4.79 -7.13 -14.81
C PRO A 159 -5.59 -8.37 -15.24
N CYS A 160 -6.64 -8.14 -16.03
CA CYS A 160 -7.57 -9.12 -16.52
C CYS A 160 -7.16 -9.79 -17.84
N ARG A 161 -6.08 -9.32 -18.48
CA ARG A 161 -5.59 -9.85 -19.75
C ARG A 161 -4.24 -10.51 -19.56
N ARG A 162 -4.07 -11.70 -20.13
CA ARG A 162 -2.79 -12.42 -20.10
C ARG A 162 -1.79 -11.73 -21.03
N ILE A 163 -0.64 -11.33 -20.46
CA ILE A 163 0.49 -10.75 -21.19
C ILE A 163 1.32 -11.88 -21.77
N THR A 164 1.63 -11.78 -23.05
CA THR A 164 2.35 -12.82 -23.80
C THR A 164 3.84 -12.51 -23.89
N GLY A 165 4.22 -11.24 -23.78
CA GLY A 165 5.57 -10.74 -24.00
C GLY A 165 5.82 -10.33 -25.45
N ASN A 166 4.84 -10.51 -26.34
CA ASN A 166 4.87 -10.00 -27.71
C ASN A 166 4.13 -8.64 -27.77
N PRO A 167 4.83 -7.52 -28.06
CA PRO A 167 4.21 -6.19 -28.10
C PRO A 167 3.02 -6.08 -29.07
N GLU A 168 3.06 -6.77 -30.22
CA GLU A 168 1.97 -6.71 -31.20
C GLU A 168 0.69 -7.37 -30.69
N ASP A 169 0.84 -8.51 -30.01
CA ASP A 169 -0.28 -9.25 -29.42
C ASP A 169 -0.81 -8.54 -28.16
N ASP A 170 0.05 -7.80 -27.47
CA ASP A 170 -0.25 -7.20 -26.18
C ASP A 170 -0.78 -5.76 -26.29
N LYS A 171 -0.59 -5.05 -27.41
CA LYS A 171 -0.97 -3.62 -27.56
C LYS A 171 -2.42 -3.31 -27.16
N GLY A 172 -3.37 -4.17 -27.54
CA GLY A 172 -4.80 -4.01 -27.22
C GLY A 172 -5.16 -4.26 -25.75
N LYS A 173 -4.20 -4.72 -24.93
CA LYS A 173 -4.40 -5.09 -23.52
C LYS A 173 -4.10 -3.93 -22.56
N ILE A 174 -3.51 -2.83 -23.02
CA ILE A 174 -3.24 -1.62 -22.22
C ILE A 174 -4.57 -0.98 -21.80
N CYS A 175 -4.74 -0.64 -20.53
CA CYS A 175 -5.97 -0.04 -20.00
C CYS A 175 -6.10 1.45 -20.38
N PRO A 176 -7.23 1.91 -20.94
CA PRO A 176 -8.47 1.17 -21.24
C PRO A 176 -8.29 0.18 -22.41
N CYS A 177 -8.52 -1.12 -22.18
CA CYS A 177 -8.20 -2.16 -23.17
C CYS A 177 -9.17 -2.17 -24.34
N TYR A 178 -8.74 -2.64 -25.50
CA TYR A 178 -9.53 -2.64 -26.74
C TYR A 178 -10.99 -3.09 -26.57
N TRP A 179 -11.23 -4.14 -25.78
CA TRP A 179 -12.56 -4.73 -25.56
C TRP A 179 -13.45 -4.03 -24.53
N HIS A 180 -12.95 -3.07 -23.75
CA HIS A 180 -13.67 -2.59 -22.56
C HIS A 180 -15.03 -1.96 -22.89
N GLN A 181 -15.17 -1.31 -24.06
CA GLN A 181 -16.43 -0.70 -24.49
C GLN A 181 -17.48 -1.75 -24.85
N GLU A 182 -17.10 -2.77 -25.62
CA GLU A 182 -17.98 -3.90 -25.95
C GLU A 182 -18.46 -4.61 -24.68
N GLU A 183 -17.55 -4.81 -23.71
CA GLU A 183 -17.88 -5.40 -22.41
C GLU A 183 -18.84 -4.52 -21.60
N LEU A 184 -18.63 -3.20 -21.59
CA LEU A 184 -19.56 -2.26 -20.97
C LEU A 184 -20.95 -2.30 -21.62
N GLU A 185 -21.01 -2.49 -22.94
CA GLU A 185 -22.27 -2.61 -23.67
C GLU A 185 -23.01 -3.92 -23.37
N ARG A 186 -22.27 -5.03 -23.39
CA ARG A 186 -22.81 -6.38 -23.20
C ARG A 186 -23.12 -6.70 -21.74
N ASP A 187 -22.19 -6.38 -20.84
CA ASP A 187 -22.19 -6.85 -19.45
C ASP A 187 -22.45 -5.72 -18.44
N GLY A 188 -22.47 -4.45 -18.88
CA GLY A 188 -22.62 -3.29 -18.00
C GLY A 188 -21.34 -2.92 -17.24
N HIS A 189 -20.26 -3.69 -17.40
CA HIS A 189 -18.95 -3.44 -16.82
C HIS A 189 -17.85 -4.03 -17.71
N CYS A 190 -16.64 -3.46 -17.66
CA CYS A 190 -15.50 -4.12 -18.30
C CYS A 190 -15.09 -5.37 -17.52
N PHE A 191 -14.34 -6.29 -18.14
CA PHE A 191 -14.05 -7.60 -17.53
C PHE A 191 -13.31 -7.52 -16.19
N CYS A 192 -12.43 -6.52 -15.99
CA CYS A 192 -11.78 -6.31 -14.69
C CYS A 192 -12.67 -5.59 -13.65
N GLY A 193 -13.79 -5.02 -14.09
CA GLY A 193 -14.70 -4.24 -13.28
C GLY A 193 -14.20 -2.83 -12.94
N LEU A 194 -13.20 -2.27 -13.64
CA LEU A 194 -12.74 -0.90 -13.40
C LEU A 194 -13.78 0.13 -13.84
N PHE A 195 -14.42 -0.11 -14.98
CA PHE A 195 -15.46 0.74 -15.56
C PHE A 195 -16.82 0.04 -15.49
N VAL A 196 -17.88 0.81 -15.28
CA VAL A 196 -19.29 0.37 -15.17
C VAL A 196 -20.23 1.40 -15.81
N LYS A 197 -21.43 1.00 -16.25
CA LYS A 197 -22.50 1.93 -16.69
C LYS A 197 -23.21 2.61 -15.50
#